data_AF-A0A3S0J8Z9-F1
#
_entry.id   AF-A0A3S0J8Z9-F1
#
_cell.length_a   1.000
_cell.length_b   1.000
_cell.length_c   1.000
_cell.angle_alpha   90.00
_cell.angle_beta   90.00
_cell.angle_gamma   90.00
#
_symmetry.space_group_name_H-M   'P 1'
#
loop_
_entity.id
_entity.type
_entity.pdbx_description
1 polymer ?
#
loop_
_entity_poly.entity_id
_entity_poly.type
_entity_poly.pdbx_seq_one_letter_code
_entity_poly.pdbx_strand_id
1 'polypeptide(L)'
;MKKLTLILASLLISSTAFASITKDCSGFTTDQMQSEAADKINSKGVKSMTIQYSSDLATQAIALQIKLKAYGIAVKMTKLDEPEKCELTDFSR
;
A
#
# COMPACT_ATOMS: atom_id res chain seq x y z
N MET A 1 5.91 -48.70 -8.46
CA MET A 1 5.17 -47.74 -7.61
C MET A 1 6.13 -46.72 -7.01
N LYS A 2 6.10 -45.47 -7.47
CA LYS A 2 6.44 -44.28 -6.66
C LYS A 2 6.01 -43.03 -7.44
N LYS A 3 5.08 -42.32 -6.82
CA LYS A 3 4.50 -41.03 -7.20
C LYS A 3 5.62 -39.97 -7.11
N LEU A 4 5.57 -38.95 -7.96
CA LEU A 4 5.41 -37.57 -7.49
C LEU A 4 5.20 -36.64 -8.69
N THR A 5 3.95 -36.20 -8.82
CA THR A 5 3.55 -35.00 -9.55
C THR A 5 4.26 -33.80 -8.92
N LEU A 6 5.06 -33.05 -9.68
CA LEU A 6 5.43 -31.69 -9.29
C LEU A 6 4.75 -30.72 -10.26
N ILE A 7 3.56 -30.33 -9.84
CA ILE A 7 2.88 -29.11 -10.24
C ILE A 7 3.73 -27.92 -9.77
N LEU A 8 3.54 -26.78 -10.45
CA LEU A 8 3.86 -25.43 -9.97
C LEU A 8 5.21 -24.84 -10.37
N ALA A 9 5.47 -24.83 -11.68
CA ALA A 9 6.17 -23.70 -12.30
C ALA A 9 5.21 -22.50 -12.45
N SER A 10 4.60 -22.05 -11.34
CA SER A 10 4.04 -20.71 -11.25
C SER A 10 5.22 -19.78 -11.03
N LEU A 11 5.90 -19.46 -12.14
CA LEU A 11 6.91 -18.42 -12.21
C LEU A 11 6.38 -17.18 -11.49
N LEU A 12 7.09 -16.79 -10.45
CA LEU A 12 6.95 -15.56 -9.70
C LEU A 12 7.06 -14.36 -10.65
N ILE A 13 5.94 -13.92 -11.25
CA ILE A 13 5.86 -12.63 -11.93
C ILE A 13 5.19 -11.64 -10.99
N SER A 14 5.87 -11.14 -9.96
CA SER A 14 5.31 -10.00 -9.21
C SER A 14 6.26 -9.20 -8.32
N SER A 15 7.59 -9.34 -8.40
CA SER A 15 8.47 -8.62 -7.44
C SER A 15 9.06 -7.29 -7.91
N THR A 16 9.01 -6.93 -9.21
CA THR A 16 9.60 -5.66 -9.68
C THR A 16 8.64 -4.49 -9.79
N ALA A 17 7.32 -4.74 -9.77
CA ALA A 17 6.32 -3.71 -10.07
C ALA A 17 5.93 -2.82 -8.87
N PHE A 18 6.49 -3.07 -7.68
CA PHE A 18 6.28 -2.27 -6.47
C PHE A 18 7.38 -1.25 -6.17
N ALA A 19 8.51 -1.29 -6.89
CA ALA A 19 9.64 -0.39 -6.64
C ALA A 19 9.31 1.10 -6.86
N SER A 20 8.20 1.41 -7.54
CA SER A 20 7.76 2.78 -7.83
C SER A 20 6.60 3.28 -6.96
N ILE A 21 6.09 2.49 -6.02
CA ILE A 21 5.06 2.98 -5.10
C ILE A 21 5.79 3.68 -3.95
N THR A 22 5.53 4.97 -3.77
CA THR A 22 6.04 5.71 -2.63
C THR A 22 5.57 5.02 -1.36
N LYS A 23 6.51 4.45 -0.59
CA LYS A 23 6.20 3.75 0.65
C LYS A 23 6.01 4.70 1.82
N ASP A 24 6.63 5.87 1.78
CA ASP A 24 6.52 6.90 2.81
C ASP A 24 5.35 7.85 2.50
N CYS A 25 4.43 8.01 3.44
CA CYS A 25 3.29 8.92 3.34
C CYS A 25 3.41 10.16 4.24
N SER A 26 4.50 10.32 4.98
CA SER A 26 4.71 11.45 5.89
C SER A 26 4.74 12.79 5.14
N GLY A 27 5.27 12.79 3.93
CA GLY A 27 5.35 13.95 3.05
C GLY A 27 4.04 14.35 2.37
N PHE A 28 2.96 13.59 2.48
CA PHE A 28 1.69 13.90 1.80
C PHE A 28 0.85 14.92 2.57
N THR A 29 1.35 16.16 2.59
CA THR A 29 0.79 17.26 3.38
C THR A 29 -0.34 18.01 2.68
N THR A 30 -0.60 17.73 1.39
CA THR A 30 -1.65 18.38 0.61
C THR A 30 -2.60 17.37 -0.02
N ASP A 31 -3.83 17.81 -0.29
CA ASP A 31 -4.86 16.99 -0.95
C ASP A 31 -4.42 16.52 -2.35
N GLN A 32 -3.68 17.37 -3.07
CA GLN A 32 -3.13 17.04 -4.38
C GLN A 32 -2.13 15.88 -4.28
N MET A 33 -1.16 15.95 -3.36
CA MET A 33 -0.16 14.90 -3.19
C MET A 33 -0.79 13.55 -2.81
N GLN A 34 -1.83 13.57 -1.96
CA GLN A 34 -2.56 12.39 -1.56
C GLN A 34 -3.35 11.78 -2.72
N SER A 35 -3.97 12.63 -3.54
CA SER A 35 -4.69 12.20 -4.75
C SER A 35 -3.72 11.58 -5.77
N GLU A 36 -2.60 12.25 -6.06
CA GLU A 36 -1.56 11.71 -6.96
C GLU A 36 -0.97 10.39 -6.46
N ALA A 37 -0.79 10.23 -5.15
CA ALA A 37 -0.33 8.98 -4.55
C ALA A 37 -1.37 7.86 -4.73
N ALA A 38 -2.65 8.15 -4.45
CA ALA A 38 -3.74 7.19 -4.64
C ALA A 38 -3.89 6.77 -6.10
N ASP A 39 -3.79 7.71 -7.04
CA ASP A 39 -3.82 7.46 -8.48
C ASP A 39 -2.68 6.52 -8.90
N LYS A 40 -1.46 6.79 -8.43
CA LYS A 40 -0.29 5.95 -8.69
C LYS A 40 -0.50 4.55 -8.13
N ILE A 41 -0.98 4.41 -6.89
CA ILE A 41 -1.24 3.12 -6.26
C ILE A 41 -2.30 2.33 -7.04
N ASN A 42 -3.40 2.97 -7.42
CA ASN A 42 -4.46 2.38 -8.23
C ASN A 42 -3.94 1.95 -9.62
N SER A 43 -3.13 2.78 -10.28
CA SER A 43 -2.54 2.46 -11.60
C SER A 43 -1.66 1.21 -11.59
N LYS A 44 -1.15 0.82 -10.42
CA LYS A 44 -0.37 -0.41 -10.22
C LYS A 44 -1.25 -1.64 -9.94
N GLY A 45 -2.57 -1.47 -9.98
CA GLY A 45 -3.56 -2.53 -9.77
C GLY A 45 -3.69 -2.95 -8.31
N VAL A 46 -3.28 -2.11 -7.35
CA VAL A 46 -3.40 -2.44 -5.93
C VAL A 46 -4.87 -2.53 -5.53
N LYS A 47 -5.25 -3.60 -4.82
CA LYS A 47 -6.61 -3.84 -4.32
C LYS A 47 -6.73 -3.74 -2.81
N SER A 48 -5.66 -4.04 -2.09
CA SER A 48 -5.59 -3.77 -0.65
C SER A 48 -4.19 -3.42 -0.19
N MET A 49 -4.10 -2.77 0.98
CA MET A 49 -2.84 -2.39 1.63
C MET A 49 -3.05 -2.00 3.11
N THR A 50 -1.94 -1.85 3.83
CA THR A 50 -1.89 -1.32 5.19
C THR A 50 -1.21 0.06 5.20
N ILE A 51 -1.78 1.04 5.89
CA ILE A 51 -1.11 2.28 6.28
C ILE A 51 -0.71 2.16 7.75
N GLN A 52 0.58 2.15 8.00
CA GLN A 52 1.14 2.25 9.35
C GLN A 52 1.45 3.71 9.63
N TYR A 53 1.03 4.25 10.77
CA TYR A 53 1.15 5.69 11.04
C TYR A 53 1.34 6.02 12.51
N SER A 54 2.11 7.06 12.79
CA SER A 54 2.26 7.67 14.11
C SER A 54 1.11 8.67 14.39
N SER A 55 0.88 9.00 15.67
CA SER A 55 -0.25 9.88 16.06
C SER A 55 -0.18 11.27 15.41
N ASP A 56 1.03 11.81 15.28
CA ASP A 56 1.35 13.10 14.69
C ASP A 56 1.11 13.16 13.18
N LEU A 57 1.04 12.00 12.52
CA LEU A 57 0.76 11.87 11.08
C LEU A 57 -0.64 11.29 10.80
N ALA A 58 -1.51 11.20 11.81
CA ALA A 58 -2.84 10.61 11.67
C ALA A 58 -3.70 11.33 10.62
N THR A 59 -3.61 12.66 10.54
CA THR A 59 -4.36 13.45 9.56
C THR A 59 -3.98 13.09 8.13
N GLN A 60 -2.68 12.98 7.84
CA GLN A 60 -2.13 12.61 6.54
C GLN A 60 -2.53 11.18 6.17
N ALA A 61 -2.39 10.25 7.12
CA ALA A 61 -2.73 8.85 6.95
C ALA A 61 -4.23 8.64 6.65
N ILE A 62 -5.12 9.35 7.38
CA ILE A 62 -6.57 9.30 7.17
C ILE A 62 -6.95 9.93 5.83
N ALA A 63 -6.37 11.08 5.48
CA ALA A 63 -6.69 11.74 4.23
C ALA A 63 -6.27 10.89 3.02
N LEU A 64 -5.09 10.26 3.06
CA LEU A 64 -4.67 9.29 2.06
C LEU A 64 -5.61 8.07 2.01
N GLN A 65 -6.03 7.54 3.17
CA GLN A 65 -6.99 6.43 3.25
C GLN A 65 -8.29 6.76 2.50
N ILE A 66 -8.82 7.97 2.67
CA ILE A 66 -10.05 8.42 2.01
C ILE A 66 -9.86 8.40 0.49
N LYS A 67 -8.75 8.94 -0.02
CA LYS A 67 -8.44 8.94 -1.47
C LYS A 67 -8.31 7.52 -2.03
N LEU A 68 -7.63 6.63 -1.32
CA LEU A 68 -7.48 5.22 -1.72
C LEU A 68 -8.82 4.48 -1.74
N LYS A 69 -9.67 4.70 -0.74
CA LYS A 69 -11.01 4.09 -0.69
C LYS A 69 -11.92 4.57 -1.81
N ALA A 70 -11.75 5.80 -2.30
CA ALA A 70 -12.48 6.29 -3.47
C ALA A 70 -12.18 5.49 -4.74
N TYR A 71 -10.99 4.86 -4.82
CA TYR A 71 -10.62 3.92 -5.88
C TYR A 71 -11.05 2.47 -5.62
N GLY A 72 -11.78 2.21 -4.53
CA GLY A 72 -12.18 0.86 -4.14
C GLY A 72 -11.05 0.02 -3.55
N ILE A 73 -9.95 0.65 -3.12
CA ILE A 73 -8.83 -0.04 -2.48
C ILE A 73 -9.17 -0.28 -1.01
N ALA A 74 -9.05 -1.52 -0.55
CA ALA A 74 -9.25 -1.89 0.85
C ALA A 74 -8.03 -1.48 1.68
N VAL A 75 -8.20 -0.56 2.62
CA VAL A 75 -7.09 -0.02 3.43
C VAL A 75 -7.27 -0.33 4.91
N LYS A 76 -6.32 -1.07 5.48
CA LYS A 76 -6.16 -1.26 6.93
C LYS A 76 -5.30 -0.14 7.52
N MET A 77 -5.70 0.40 8.67
CA MET A 77 -4.94 1.41 9.41
C MET A 77 -4.29 0.75 10.63
N THR A 78 -2.99 0.96 10.83
CA THR A 78 -2.26 0.47 12.00
C THR A 78 -1.53 1.64 12.65
N LYS A 79 -1.89 1.97 13.88
CA LYS A 79 -1.19 3.00 14.63
C LYS A 79 0.13 2.44 15.18
N LEU A 80 1.21 3.20 15.03
CA LEU A 80 2.53 2.94 15.61
C LEU A 80 2.76 3.85 16.82
N ASP A 81 3.52 3.35 17.79
CA ASP A 81 3.95 4.13 18.96
C ASP A 81 5.19 4.98 18.66
N GLU A 82 5.87 4.72 17.54
CA GLU A 82 7.02 5.50 17.07
C GLU A 82 6.57 6.81 16.41
N PRO A 83 7.21 7.96 16.68
CA PRO A 83 6.86 9.24 16.07
C PRO A 83 7.31 9.32 14.61
N GLU A 84 6.75 10.29 13.86
CA GLU A 84 7.16 10.67 12.50
C GLU A 84 7.14 9.53 11.46
N LYS A 85 6.39 8.45 11.72
CA LYS A 85 6.27 7.33 10.79
C LYS A 85 4.94 7.36 10.06
N CYS A 86 4.99 7.26 8.73
CA CYS A 86 3.82 6.96 7.90
C CYS A 86 4.28 6.07 6.74
N GLU A 87 3.89 4.81 6.75
CA GLU A 87 4.35 3.82 5.78
C GLU A 87 3.21 3.03 5.14
N LEU A 88 3.37 2.74 3.85
CA LEU A 88 2.46 1.95 3.03
C LEU A 88 3.06 0.54 2.88
N THR A 89 2.33 -0.47 3.36
CA THR A 89 2.79 -1.86 3.48
C THR A 89 1.72 -2.85 3.02
N ASP A 90 2.07 -4.15 2.97
CA ASP A 90 1.13 -5.26 2.71
C ASP A 90 0.25 -5.13 1.45
N PHE A 91 0.84 -4.66 0.35
CA PHE A 91 0.10 -4.47 -0.91
C PHE A 91 -0.36 -5.80 -1.53
N SER A 92 -1.62 -5.84 -1.97
CA SER A 92 -2.20 -6.93 -2.79
C SER A 92 -2.76 -6.40 -4.12
N ARG A 93 -2.95 -7.29 -5.10
CA ARG A 93 -3.51 -7.00 -6.43
C ARG A 93 -4.70 -7.88 -6.75
#